data_AF-A0AAW0Y0Q0-F1
#
_entry.id   AF-A0AAW0Y0Q0-F1
#
_cell.length_a   1.000
_cell.length_b   1.000
_cell.length_c   1.000
_cell.angle_alpha   90.00
_cell.angle_beta   90.00
_cell.angle_gamma   90.00
#
_symmetry.space_group_name_H-M   'P 1'
#
loop_
_entity.id
_entity.type
_entity.pdbx_description
1 polymer ?
#
loop_
_entity_poly.entity_id
_entity_poly.type
_entity_poly.pdbx_seq_one_letter_code
_entity_poly.pdbx_strand_id
1 'polypeptide(L)'
;MVKGYPALFGGLVALCTYQSFYPICLIVPGILHFTKGNNPAIFVTKLLMSFTVSLGLLMVMSAEIAGGWDFLEATYGFILAAPDLTPNIGLFWYFFTEMFEHFRLFFLATFQINAFVYVLPLSIRLRNDPVLLAAALLAFTAVFRSYPSLGDVGLYMALLPMWKHLYPFMRQTFIVGCMFVATSVLGPIMYNLWIFNGSANANFYFAVTLAFNTAQIFLVTDLLFAHVKREYHLFHGSKMEVNGIPARLTLQ
;
A
#
# COMPACT_ATOMS: atom_id res chain seq x y z
N MET A 1 4.91 17.75 -14.61
CA MET A 1 4.99 18.23 -13.22
C MET A 1 3.59 18.31 -12.64
N VAL A 2 3.28 17.55 -11.59
CA VAL A 2 2.01 17.66 -10.85
C VAL A 2 2.04 18.99 -10.08
N LYS A 3 1.03 19.85 -10.25
CA LYS A 3 0.87 21.05 -9.42
C LYS A 3 0.38 20.63 -8.04
N GLY A 4 1.20 20.83 -7.01
CA GLY A 4 0.86 20.41 -5.64
C GLY A 4 0.13 21.50 -4.86
N TYR A 5 -1.09 21.21 -4.38
CA TYR A 5 -1.80 22.03 -3.39
C TYR A 5 -1.63 21.39 -2.00
N PRO A 6 -0.79 21.95 -1.10
CA PRO A 6 -0.42 21.29 0.17
C PRO A 6 -1.61 21.12 1.12
N ALA A 7 -2.51 22.12 1.18
CA ALA A 7 -3.69 22.08 2.04
C ALA A 7 -4.69 21.02 1.57
N LEU A 8 -5.00 21.00 0.26
CA LEU A 8 -5.91 19.99 -0.30
C LEU A 8 -5.37 18.57 -0.08
N PHE A 9 -4.07 18.35 -0.30
CA PHE A 9 -3.43 17.06 -0.03
C PHE A 9 -3.55 16.66 1.44
N GLY A 10 -3.21 17.56 2.36
CA GLY A 10 -3.30 17.29 3.81
C GLY A 10 -4.72 16.94 4.25
N GLY A 11 -5.73 17.66 3.76
CA GLY A 11 -7.14 17.40 4.06
C GLY A 11 -7.65 16.06 3.51
N LEU A 12 -7.28 15.71 2.27
CA LEU A 12 -7.67 14.42 1.67
C LEU A 12 -7.00 13.23 2.39
N VAL A 13 -5.70 13.35 2.72
CA VAL A 13 -5.00 12.31 3.48
C VAL A 13 -5.60 12.16 4.88
N ALA A 14 -6.03 13.24 5.52
CA ALA A 14 -6.74 13.16 6.80
C ALA A 14 -8.06 12.41 6.68
N LEU A 15 -8.84 12.66 5.64
CA LEU A 15 -10.10 11.94 5.38
C LEU A 15 -9.84 10.43 5.17
N CYS A 16 -8.84 10.06 4.37
CA CYS A 16 -8.47 8.66 4.17
C CYS A 16 -7.92 8.01 5.46
N THR A 17 -7.14 8.74 6.25
CA THR A 17 -6.58 8.26 7.53
C THR A 17 -7.68 8.05 8.56
N TYR A 18 -8.66 8.95 8.59
CA TYR A 18 -9.84 8.82 9.45
C TYR A 18 -10.63 7.53 9.13
N GLN A 19 -10.76 7.18 7.85
CA GLN A 19 -11.50 5.98 7.45
C GLN A 19 -10.75 4.67 7.70
N SER A 20 -9.43 4.61 7.49
CA SER A 20 -8.71 3.33 7.48
C SER A 20 -7.28 3.37 8.00
N PHE A 21 -6.95 4.29 8.92
CA PHE A 21 -5.69 4.43 9.68
C PHE A 21 -4.37 4.40 8.88
N TYR A 22 -4.04 3.27 8.26
CA TYR A 22 -2.85 3.00 7.44
C TYR A 22 -2.48 4.07 6.38
N PRO A 23 -3.41 4.80 5.73
CA PRO A 23 -3.06 5.86 4.77
C PRO A 23 -2.26 7.01 5.38
N ILE A 24 -2.09 7.06 6.71
CA ILE A 24 -1.20 8.02 7.38
C ILE A 24 0.24 7.97 6.83
N CYS A 25 0.69 6.82 6.31
CA CYS A 25 1.97 6.66 5.62
C CYS A 25 2.16 7.64 4.44
N LEU A 26 1.07 8.08 3.80
CA LEU A 26 1.10 8.97 2.63
C LEU A 26 1.50 10.40 2.96
N ILE A 27 1.52 10.77 4.24
CA ILE A 27 2.06 12.07 4.66
C ILE A 27 3.53 12.19 4.26
N VAL A 28 4.31 11.11 4.38
CA VAL A 28 5.75 11.10 4.10
C VAL A 28 6.09 11.45 2.64
N PRO A 29 5.53 10.78 1.61
CA PRO A 29 5.74 11.20 0.22
C PRO A 29 5.21 12.61 -0.05
N GLY A 30 4.14 13.05 0.63
CA GLY A 30 3.66 14.43 0.56
C GLY A 30 4.71 15.44 1.03
N ILE A 31 5.28 15.24 2.21
CA ILE A 31 6.37 16.08 2.74
C ILE A 31 7.56 16.09 1.78
N LEU A 32 7.98 14.93 1.26
CA LEU A 32 9.09 14.83 0.31
C LEU A 32 8.82 15.54 -1.02
N HIS A 33 7.56 15.62 -1.46
CA HIS A 33 7.19 16.38 -2.65
C HIS A 33 7.31 17.89 -2.42
N PHE A 34 6.75 18.39 -1.31
CA PHE A 34 6.73 19.83 -1.02
C PHE A 34 8.06 20.40 -0.51
N THR A 35 8.96 19.56 0.00
CA THR A 35 10.32 19.97 0.41
C THR A 35 11.23 20.32 -0.77
N LYS A 36 10.89 19.93 -2.00
CA LYS A 36 11.65 20.26 -3.22
C LYS A 36 11.28 21.60 -3.86
N GLY A 37 10.22 22.24 -3.38
CA GLY A 37 9.75 23.53 -3.92
C GLY A 37 10.44 24.73 -3.28
N ASN A 38 10.11 25.93 -3.77
CA ASN A 38 10.46 27.17 -3.09
C ASN A 38 9.73 27.28 -1.75
N ASN A 39 10.41 27.75 -0.70
CA ASN A 39 9.88 27.91 0.67
C ASN A 39 9.34 26.62 1.31
N PRO A 40 10.16 25.55 1.42
CA PRO A 40 9.71 24.23 1.86
C PRO A 40 9.05 24.25 3.25
N ALA A 41 9.55 25.08 4.17
CA ALA A 41 8.99 25.19 5.52
C ALA A 41 7.51 25.60 5.49
N ILE A 42 7.13 26.58 4.67
CA ILE A 42 5.75 27.10 4.60
C ILE A 42 4.81 26.05 3.99
N PHE A 43 5.25 25.32 2.97
CA PHE A 43 4.42 24.31 2.32
C PHE A 43 4.23 23.08 3.23
N VAL A 44 5.27 22.66 3.94
CA VAL A 44 5.19 21.53 4.88
C VAL A 44 4.34 21.91 6.09
N THR A 45 4.49 23.10 6.66
CA THR A 45 3.63 23.54 7.77
C THR A 45 2.18 23.64 7.34
N LYS A 46 1.88 24.18 6.15
CA LYS A 46 0.51 24.18 5.59
C LYS A 46 -0.07 22.78 5.44
N LEU A 47 0.71 21.83 4.95
CA LEU A 47 0.28 20.43 4.80
C LEU A 47 -0.04 19.81 6.17
N LEU A 48 0.88 19.93 7.13
CA LEU A 48 0.72 19.35 8.47
C LEU A 48 -0.42 20.02 9.24
N MET A 49 -0.55 21.34 9.16
CA MET A 49 -1.67 22.08 9.74
C MET A 49 -2.99 21.64 9.11
N SER A 50 -3.06 21.54 7.79
CA SER A 50 -4.29 21.10 7.13
C SER A 50 -4.66 19.67 7.51
N PHE A 51 -3.69 18.76 7.61
CA PHE A 51 -3.90 17.38 8.03
C PHE A 51 -4.40 17.29 9.47
N THR A 52 -3.70 17.95 10.41
CA THR A 52 -4.03 17.89 11.85
C THR A 52 -5.37 18.56 12.15
N VAL A 53 -5.66 19.73 11.54
CA VAL A 53 -6.94 20.43 11.74
C VAL A 53 -8.09 19.61 11.17
N SER A 54 -7.98 19.10 9.94
CA SER A 54 -9.06 18.31 9.35
C SER A 54 -9.30 16.99 10.09
N LEU A 55 -8.24 16.27 10.48
CA LEU A 55 -8.37 15.05 11.28
C LEU A 55 -8.98 15.35 12.65
N GLY A 56 -8.51 16.39 13.34
CA GLY A 56 -9.04 16.81 14.63
C GLY A 56 -10.52 17.19 14.57
N LEU A 57 -10.93 17.95 13.54
CA LEU A 57 -12.33 18.29 13.30
C LEU A 57 -13.19 17.04 13.07
N LEU A 58 -12.72 16.08 12.25
CA LEU A 58 -13.44 14.83 12.02
C LEU A 58 -13.59 14.01 13.30
N MET A 59 -12.54 13.92 14.12
CA MET A 59 -12.58 13.22 15.40
C MET A 59 -13.54 13.87 16.40
N VAL A 60 -13.54 15.20 16.52
CA VAL A 60 -14.46 15.93 17.41
C VAL A 60 -15.90 15.76 16.92
N MET A 61 -16.16 15.91 15.62
CA MET A 61 -17.51 15.68 15.08
C MET A 61 -17.98 14.24 15.36
N SER A 62 -17.10 13.25 15.21
CA SER A 62 -17.42 11.86 15.53
C SER A 62 -17.70 11.66 17.03
N ALA A 63 -16.94 12.30 17.91
CA ALA A 63 -17.14 12.22 19.35
C ALA A 63 -18.50 12.79 19.77
N GLU A 64 -18.89 13.94 19.21
CA GLU A 64 -20.18 14.57 19.46
C GLU A 64 -21.34 13.71 18.94
N ILE A 65 -21.20 13.12 17.75
CA ILE A 65 -22.23 12.24 17.17
C ILE A 65 -22.34 10.92 17.95
N ALA A 66 -21.23 10.34 18.39
CA ALA A 66 -21.18 9.09 19.13
C ALA A 66 -21.51 9.26 20.63
N GLY A 67 -21.55 10.51 21.13
CA GLY A 67 -21.80 10.80 22.54
C GLY A 67 -20.61 10.51 23.48
N GLY A 68 -19.39 10.43 22.94
CA GLY A 68 -18.19 10.10 23.71
C GLY A 68 -16.99 9.71 22.85
N TRP A 69 -15.88 9.33 23.49
CA TRP A 69 -14.64 8.91 22.83
C TRP A 69 -14.54 7.39 22.62
N ASP A 70 -15.54 6.63 23.06
CA ASP A 70 -15.58 5.16 22.96
C ASP A 70 -15.53 4.66 21.51
N PHE A 71 -15.95 5.51 20.55
CA PHE A 71 -15.81 5.21 19.13
C PHE A 71 -14.35 4.95 18.72
N LEU A 72 -13.35 5.54 19.40
CA LEU A 72 -11.94 5.34 19.08
C LEU A 72 -11.51 3.89 19.30
N GLU A 73 -11.93 3.29 20.41
CA GLU A 73 -11.68 1.88 20.70
C GLU A 73 -12.45 0.99 19.72
N ALA A 74 -13.72 1.31 19.46
CA ALA A 74 -14.57 0.55 18.54
C ALA A 74 -14.11 0.60 17.07
N THR A 75 -13.36 1.63 16.66
CA THR A 75 -12.91 1.81 15.27
C THR A 75 -11.41 1.54 15.12
N TYR A 76 -10.56 2.40 15.67
CA TYR A 76 -9.11 2.27 15.56
C TYR A 76 -8.57 1.14 16.45
N GLY A 77 -9.13 0.98 17.66
CA GLY A 77 -8.81 -0.15 18.53
C GLY A 77 -9.16 -1.47 17.86
N PHE A 78 -10.34 -1.57 17.23
CA PHE A 78 -10.75 -2.74 16.46
C PHE A 78 -9.80 -3.05 15.29
N ILE A 79 -9.40 -2.04 14.51
CA ILE A 79 -8.44 -2.22 13.40
C ILE A 79 -7.10 -2.75 13.92
N LEU A 80 -6.60 -2.19 15.02
CA LEU A 80 -5.29 -2.57 15.57
C LEU A 80 -5.35 -3.96 16.24
N ALA A 81 -6.39 -4.23 17.02
CA ALA A 81 -6.60 -5.47 17.76
C ALA A 81 -7.00 -6.66 16.85
N ALA A 82 -7.49 -6.38 15.64
CA ALA A 82 -7.98 -7.35 14.65
C ALA A 82 -8.79 -8.51 15.28
N PRO A 83 -9.83 -8.22 16.07
CA PRO A 83 -10.57 -9.25 16.82
C PRO A 83 -11.44 -10.12 15.90
N ASP A 84 -11.94 -9.55 14.81
CA ASP A 84 -12.71 -10.29 13.81
C ASP A 84 -11.77 -11.04 12.87
N LEU A 85 -11.97 -12.35 12.78
CA LEU A 85 -11.20 -13.27 11.95
C LEU A 85 -12.07 -13.88 10.85
N THR A 86 -13.17 -13.21 10.48
CA THR A 86 -13.96 -13.59 9.31
C THR A 86 -13.08 -13.67 8.06
N PRO A 87 -13.35 -14.65 7.17
CA PRO A 87 -12.52 -14.86 5.99
C PRO A 87 -12.49 -13.62 5.10
N ASN A 88 -11.27 -13.18 4.76
CA ASN A 88 -11.06 -12.04 3.88
C ASN A 88 -9.85 -12.30 2.95
N ILE A 89 -9.50 -11.33 2.10
CA ILE A 89 -8.39 -11.47 1.15
C ILE A 89 -7.01 -11.23 1.81
N GLY A 90 -6.98 -10.83 3.07
CA GLY A 90 -5.79 -10.47 3.82
C GLY A 90 -5.12 -11.64 4.52
N LEU A 91 -4.00 -11.34 5.18
CA LEU A 91 -3.17 -12.34 5.87
C LEU A 91 -3.61 -12.59 7.31
N PHE A 92 -4.31 -11.64 7.93
CA PHE A 92 -4.60 -11.67 9.37
C PHE A 92 -5.58 -12.78 9.75
N TRP A 93 -6.72 -12.89 9.07
CA TRP A 93 -7.82 -13.75 9.51
C TRP A 93 -7.37 -15.21 9.76
N TYR A 94 -6.64 -15.81 8.82
CA TYR A 94 -6.23 -17.20 8.92
C TYR A 94 -5.05 -17.38 9.89
N PHE A 95 -4.03 -16.53 9.82
CA PHE A 95 -2.86 -16.61 10.70
C PHE A 95 -3.25 -16.49 12.18
N PHE A 96 -4.13 -15.54 12.51
CA PHE A 96 -4.60 -15.35 13.89
C PHE A 96 -5.64 -16.39 14.33
N THR A 97 -6.26 -17.12 13.39
CA THR A 97 -7.14 -18.26 13.71
C THR A 97 -6.33 -19.47 14.18
N GLU A 98 -5.16 -19.72 13.59
CA GLU A 98 -4.30 -20.85 13.95
C GLU A 98 -3.42 -20.59 15.18
N MET A 99 -3.31 -19.33 15.60
CA MET A 99 -2.36 -18.92 16.64
C MET A 99 -2.93 -19.08 18.05
N PHE A 100 -2.10 -19.56 18.97
CA PHE A 100 -2.41 -19.58 20.40
C PHE A 100 -2.55 -18.17 20.98
N GLU A 101 -3.56 -17.98 21.83
CA GLU A 101 -3.87 -16.71 22.48
C GLU A 101 -2.68 -16.10 23.22
N HIS A 102 -1.87 -16.94 23.88
CA HIS A 102 -0.70 -16.50 24.64
C HIS A 102 0.32 -15.72 23.78
N PHE A 103 0.46 -16.05 22.50
CA PHE A 103 1.38 -15.37 21.58
C PHE A 103 0.71 -14.26 20.76
N ARG A 104 -0.61 -14.08 20.89
CA ARG A 104 -1.39 -13.20 20.03
C ARG A 104 -0.87 -11.78 20.01
N LEU A 105 -0.60 -11.20 21.18
CA LEU A 105 -0.14 -9.82 21.31
C LEU A 105 1.20 -9.59 20.60
N PHE A 106 2.13 -10.55 20.72
CA PHE A 106 3.46 -10.45 20.10
C PHE A 106 3.37 -10.41 18.57
N PHE A 107 2.61 -11.33 17.96
CA PHE A 107 2.46 -11.36 16.51
C PHE A 107 1.60 -10.21 16.00
N LEU A 108 0.59 -9.78 16.75
CA LEU A 108 -0.19 -8.58 16.43
C LEU A 108 0.71 -7.35 16.34
N ALA A 109 1.53 -7.09 17.36
CA ALA A 109 2.48 -5.99 17.33
C ALA A 109 3.45 -6.12 16.13
N THR A 110 3.95 -7.33 15.86
CA THR A 110 4.86 -7.58 14.73
C THR A 110 4.21 -7.27 13.39
N PHE A 111 2.98 -7.73 13.15
CA PHE A 111 2.26 -7.49 11.89
C PHE A 111 1.93 -6.00 11.71
N GLN A 112 1.48 -5.33 12.78
CA GLN A 112 1.19 -3.89 12.74
C GLN A 112 2.47 -3.09 12.45
N ILE A 113 3.58 -3.39 13.13
CA ILE A 113 4.88 -2.74 12.88
C ILE A 113 5.32 -3.01 11.43
N ASN A 114 5.18 -4.23 10.93
CA ASN A 114 5.57 -4.60 9.57
C ASN A 114 4.86 -3.75 8.50
N ALA A 115 3.59 -3.35 8.72
CA ALA A 115 2.89 -2.45 7.82
C ALA A 115 3.56 -1.06 7.67
N PHE A 116 4.32 -0.62 8.67
CA PHE A 116 4.98 0.70 8.70
C PHE A 116 6.50 0.67 8.51
N VAL A 117 7.17 -0.47 8.74
CA VAL A 117 8.64 -0.60 8.65
C VAL A 117 9.18 -0.15 7.30
N TYR A 118 8.44 -0.37 6.21
CA TYR A 118 8.88 -0.02 4.86
C TYR A 118 8.87 1.49 4.57
N VAL A 119 8.17 2.30 5.39
CA VAL A 119 8.05 3.75 5.17
C VAL A 119 9.43 4.42 5.21
N LEU A 120 10.23 4.13 6.22
CA LEU A 120 11.55 4.77 6.40
C LEU A 120 12.56 4.44 5.28
N PRO A 121 12.89 3.17 4.99
CA PRO A 121 13.88 2.84 3.97
C PRO A 121 13.45 3.27 2.57
N LEU A 122 12.17 3.13 2.22
CA LEU A 122 11.68 3.57 0.91
C LEU A 122 11.72 5.09 0.78
N SER A 123 11.42 5.83 1.86
CA SER A 123 11.48 7.30 1.84
C SER A 123 12.90 7.83 1.65
N ILE A 124 13.90 7.14 2.19
CA ILE A 124 15.31 7.45 1.96
C ILE A 124 15.69 7.17 0.51
N ARG A 125 15.33 5.99 -0.02
CA ARG A 125 15.75 5.55 -1.37
C ARG A 125 15.04 6.31 -2.50
N LEU A 126 13.75 6.57 -2.36
CA LEU A 126 12.88 7.21 -3.36
C LEU A 126 12.65 8.69 -3.08
N ARG A 127 13.56 9.34 -2.35
CA ARG A 127 13.46 10.77 -2.03
C ARG A 127 13.23 11.63 -3.27
N ASN A 128 13.79 11.24 -4.41
CA ASN A 128 13.68 11.96 -5.68
C ASN A 128 12.34 11.74 -6.42
N ASP A 129 11.62 10.66 -6.13
CA ASP A 129 10.38 10.28 -6.81
C ASP A 129 9.22 9.99 -5.81
N PRO A 130 8.64 11.06 -5.20
CA PRO A 130 7.64 10.91 -4.14
C PRO A 130 6.33 10.26 -4.61
N VAL A 131 6.00 10.36 -5.90
CA VAL A 131 4.80 9.72 -6.47
C VAL A 131 4.98 8.20 -6.55
N LEU A 132 6.17 7.72 -6.90
CA LEU A 132 6.48 6.29 -6.91
C LEU A 132 6.51 5.74 -5.49
N LEU A 133 7.06 6.52 -4.55
CA LEU A 133 6.99 6.20 -3.12
C LEU A 133 5.54 6.06 -2.64
N ALA A 134 4.65 7.00 -2.99
CA ALA A 134 3.25 6.93 -2.60
C ALA A 134 2.56 5.65 -3.12
N ALA A 135 2.75 5.31 -4.41
CA ALA A 135 2.19 4.08 -4.97
C ALA A 135 2.75 2.80 -4.33
N ALA A 136 4.05 2.78 -4.05
CA ALA A 136 4.67 1.65 -3.35
C ALA A 136 4.11 1.49 -1.93
N LEU A 137 3.97 2.59 -1.17
CA LEU A 137 3.38 2.57 0.17
C LEU A 137 1.91 2.14 0.14
N LEU A 138 1.10 2.62 -0.81
CA LEU A 138 -0.27 2.15 -0.99
C LEU A 138 -0.33 0.64 -1.18
N ALA A 139 0.52 0.10 -2.06
CA ALA A 139 0.54 -1.33 -2.34
C ALA A 139 1.03 -2.15 -1.13
N PHE A 140 2.06 -1.70 -0.40
CA PHE A 140 2.47 -2.37 0.83
C PHE A 140 1.38 -2.31 1.92
N THR A 141 0.68 -1.18 2.06
CA THR A 141 -0.45 -1.08 3.00
C THR A 141 -1.62 -1.97 2.58
N ALA A 142 -1.87 -2.17 1.28
CA ALA A 142 -2.92 -3.07 0.81
C ALA A 142 -2.63 -4.54 1.17
N VAL A 143 -1.36 -4.95 1.19
CA VAL A 143 -0.94 -6.31 1.55
C VAL A 143 -0.93 -6.53 3.07
N PHE A 144 -0.41 -5.58 3.83
CA PHE A 144 -0.14 -5.75 5.26
C PHE A 144 -1.19 -5.15 6.20
N ARG A 145 -2.26 -4.53 5.68
CA ARG A 145 -3.40 -4.06 6.49
C ARG A 145 -4.17 -5.24 7.09
N SER A 146 -4.73 -5.05 8.28
CA SER A 146 -5.54 -6.06 8.98
C SER A 146 -6.78 -6.53 8.22
N TYR A 147 -7.50 -5.59 7.62
CA TYR A 147 -8.73 -5.84 6.85
C TYR A 147 -8.61 -5.23 5.46
N PRO A 148 -7.87 -5.86 4.52
CA PRO A 148 -7.71 -5.34 3.19
C PRO A 148 -8.95 -5.60 2.32
N SER A 149 -9.21 -4.68 1.40
CA SER A 149 -10.30 -4.77 0.44
C SER A 149 -9.79 -4.83 -1.00
N LEU A 150 -10.59 -5.36 -1.93
CA LEU A 150 -10.25 -5.32 -3.36
C LEU A 150 -10.11 -3.88 -3.89
N GLY A 151 -10.79 -2.91 -3.25
CA GLY A 151 -10.65 -1.50 -3.59
C GLY A 151 -9.26 -0.94 -3.30
N ASP A 152 -8.62 -1.39 -2.21
CA ASP A 152 -7.25 -0.99 -1.88
C ASP A 152 -6.26 -1.48 -2.95
N VAL A 153 -6.46 -2.71 -3.44
CA VAL A 153 -5.66 -3.27 -4.54
C VAL A 153 -5.92 -2.54 -5.85
N GLY A 154 -7.20 -2.30 -6.17
CA GLY A 154 -7.60 -1.59 -7.37
C GLY A 154 -7.00 -0.18 -7.47
N LEU A 155 -6.90 0.53 -6.33
CA LEU A 155 -6.37 1.89 -6.28
C LEU A 155 -4.90 1.96 -6.75
N TYR A 156 -4.01 1.16 -6.18
CA TYR A 156 -2.60 1.23 -6.59
C TYR A 156 -2.39 0.61 -7.99
N MET A 157 -3.18 -0.42 -8.35
CA MET A 157 -3.15 -1.01 -9.69
C MET A 157 -3.50 0.00 -10.77
N ALA A 158 -4.48 0.87 -10.51
CA ALA A 158 -4.87 1.95 -11.43
C ALA A 158 -3.76 2.99 -11.65
N LEU A 159 -2.81 3.12 -10.72
CA LEU A 159 -1.67 4.03 -10.84
C LEU A 159 -0.51 3.43 -11.66
N LEU A 160 -0.42 2.11 -11.80
CA LEU A 160 0.70 1.44 -12.50
C LEU A 160 1.00 1.98 -13.91
N PRO A 161 0.00 2.32 -14.76
CA PRO A 161 0.25 2.85 -16.09
C PRO A 161 1.10 4.12 -16.11
N MET A 162 1.15 4.89 -15.00
CA MET A 162 2.02 6.06 -14.86
C MET A 162 3.51 5.72 -15.04
N TRP A 163 3.90 4.48 -14.74
CA TRP A 163 5.27 3.97 -14.87
C TRP A 163 5.46 3.02 -16.04
N LYS A 164 4.69 3.16 -17.12
CA LYS A 164 4.88 2.38 -18.36
C LYS A 164 6.34 2.39 -18.86
N HIS A 165 7.07 3.47 -18.62
CA HIS A 165 8.50 3.59 -18.97
C HIS A 165 9.42 2.64 -18.18
N LEU A 166 8.96 2.08 -17.05
CA LEU A 166 9.69 1.08 -16.25
C LEU A 166 9.40 -0.35 -16.71
N TYR A 167 8.30 -0.60 -17.43
CA TYR A 167 7.89 -1.95 -17.82
C TYR A 167 8.95 -2.77 -18.57
N PRO A 168 9.77 -2.18 -19.48
CA PRO A 168 10.84 -2.93 -20.14
C PRO A 168 11.94 -3.43 -19.18
N PHE A 169 12.07 -2.84 -18.00
CA PHE A 169 13.10 -3.20 -17.01
C PHE A 169 12.60 -4.24 -15.98
N MET A 170 11.28 -4.46 -15.94
CA MET A 170 10.60 -5.46 -15.10
C MET A 170 10.89 -6.87 -15.62
N ARG A 171 11.11 -7.82 -14.72
CA ARG A 171 11.50 -9.20 -15.08
C ARG A 171 10.41 -10.23 -14.79
N GLN A 172 9.57 -9.98 -13.80
CA GLN A 172 8.64 -10.96 -13.25
C GLN A 172 7.19 -10.74 -13.73
N THR A 173 6.95 -9.75 -14.61
CA THR A 173 5.61 -9.37 -15.08
C THR A 173 4.77 -10.53 -15.59
N PHE A 174 5.38 -11.48 -16.32
CA PHE A 174 4.66 -12.66 -16.83
C PHE A 174 4.17 -13.56 -15.67
N ILE A 175 5.07 -13.92 -14.75
CA ILE A 175 4.75 -14.78 -13.60
C ILE A 175 3.70 -14.10 -12.72
N VAL A 176 3.89 -12.81 -12.44
CA VAL A 176 2.96 -12.02 -11.63
C VAL A 176 1.59 -11.92 -12.30
N GLY A 177 1.54 -11.69 -13.61
CA GLY A 177 0.30 -11.68 -14.39
C GLY A 177 -0.43 -13.03 -14.32
N CYS A 178 0.29 -14.15 -14.51
CA CYS A 178 -0.29 -15.48 -14.37
C CYS A 178 -0.84 -15.74 -12.97
N MET A 179 -0.11 -15.33 -11.92
CA MET A 179 -0.58 -15.47 -10.54
C MET A 179 -1.88 -14.67 -10.32
N PHE A 180 -1.94 -13.40 -10.74
CA PHE A 180 -3.17 -12.60 -10.59
C PHE A 180 -4.36 -13.20 -11.33
N VAL A 181 -4.17 -13.68 -12.56
CA VAL A 181 -5.23 -14.35 -13.33
C VAL A 181 -5.69 -15.62 -12.61
N ALA A 182 -4.74 -16.47 -12.20
CA ALA A 182 -5.05 -17.72 -11.51
C ALA A 182 -5.79 -17.46 -10.19
N THR A 183 -5.33 -16.53 -9.36
CA THR A 183 -5.96 -16.22 -8.07
C THR A 183 -7.32 -15.55 -8.21
N SER A 184 -7.53 -14.76 -9.27
CA SER A 184 -8.82 -14.11 -9.53
C SER A 184 -9.90 -15.12 -9.92
N VAL A 185 -9.52 -16.21 -10.59
CA VAL A 185 -10.43 -17.31 -10.93
C VAL A 185 -10.59 -18.27 -9.75
N LEU A 186 -9.49 -18.70 -9.14
CA LEU A 186 -9.51 -19.69 -8.04
C LEU A 186 -10.10 -19.13 -6.75
N GLY A 187 -9.96 -17.84 -6.46
CA GLY A 187 -10.43 -17.22 -5.21
C GLY A 187 -11.93 -17.42 -4.99
N PRO A 188 -12.80 -16.96 -5.91
CA PRO A 188 -14.24 -17.16 -5.81
C PRO A 188 -14.65 -18.64 -5.79
N ILE A 189 -13.96 -19.48 -6.57
CA ILE A 189 -14.24 -20.93 -6.62
C ILE A 189 -13.96 -21.57 -5.26
N MET A 190 -12.78 -21.34 -4.69
CA MET A 190 -12.40 -21.91 -3.39
C MET A 190 -13.28 -21.36 -2.25
N TYR A 191 -13.62 -20.07 -2.31
CA TYR A 191 -14.56 -19.48 -1.35
C TYR A 191 -15.94 -20.16 -1.42
N ASN A 192 -16.46 -20.39 -2.63
CA ASN A 192 -17.77 -21.01 -2.80
C ASN A 192 -17.78 -22.49 -2.38
N LEU A 193 -16.74 -23.24 -2.76
CA LEU A 193 -16.59 -24.64 -2.37
C LEU A 193 -16.48 -24.82 -0.86
N TRP A 194 -15.82 -23.89 -0.18
CA TRP A 194 -15.66 -23.93 1.27
C TRP A 194 -16.93 -23.48 2.00
N ILE A 195 -17.45 -22.28 1.71
CA ILE A 195 -18.54 -21.66 2.48
C ILE A 195 -19.91 -22.27 2.15
N PHE A 196 -20.21 -22.49 0.87
CA PHE A 196 -21.56 -22.91 0.45
C PHE A 196 -21.66 -24.42 0.21
N ASN A 197 -20.66 -25.02 -0.45
CA ASN A 197 -20.74 -26.43 -0.82
C ASN A 197 -20.15 -27.38 0.24
N GLY A 198 -19.38 -26.85 1.20
CA GLY A 198 -18.73 -27.64 2.27
C GLY A 198 -17.75 -28.71 1.77
N SER A 199 -17.31 -28.63 0.51
CA SER A 199 -16.46 -29.63 -0.15
C SER A 199 -14.98 -29.29 -0.14
N ALA A 200 -14.63 -28.06 0.28
CA ALA A 200 -13.25 -27.60 0.45
C ALA A 200 -13.03 -27.05 1.87
N ASN A 201 -11.77 -27.04 2.33
CA ASN A 201 -11.35 -26.48 3.61
C ASN A 201 -10.82 -25.04 3.44
N ALA A 202 -10.87 -24.25 4.52
CA ALA A 202 -10.34 -22.89 4.67
C ALA A 202 -8.91 -22.74 4.13
N ASN A 203 -8.08 -23.76 4.32
CA ASN A 203 -6.67 -23.77 3.91
C ASN A 203 -6.51 -23.55 2.40
N PHE A 204 -7.42 -24.07 1.58
CA PHE A 204 -7.36 -23.89 0.12
C PHE A 204 -7.66 -22.44 -0.26
N TYR A 205 -8.68 -21.83 0.35
CA TYR A 205 -8.98 -20.42 0.14
C TYR A 205 -7.82 -19.54 0.63
N PHE A 206 -7.29 -19.82 1.82
CA PHE A 206 -6.14 -19.09 2.35
C PHE A 206 -4.91 -19.20 1.44
N ALA A 207 -4.58 -20.39 0.94
CA ALA A 207 -3.46 -20.58 0.01
C ALA A 207 -3.60 -19.71 -1.25
N VAL A 208 -4.82 -19.58 -1.79
CA VAL A 208 -5.09 -18.68 -2.94
C VAL A 208 -4.91 -17.21 -2.54
N THR A 209 -5.42 -16.78 -1.37
CA THR A 209 -5.21 -15.40 -0.89
C THR A 209 -3.74 -15.10 -0.60
N LEU A 210 -2.97 -16.07 -0.11
CA LEU A 210 -1.53 -15.94 0.13
C LEU A 210 -0.77 -15.80 -1.20
N ALA A 211 -1.12 -16.60 -2.21
CA ALA A 211 -0.59 -16.46 -3.56
C ALA A 211 -0.92 -15.09 -4.16
N PHE A 212 -2.14 -14.59 -3.94
CA PHE A 212 -2.57 -13.25 -4.38
C PHE A 212 -1.74 -12.15 -3.72
N ASN A 213 -1.56 -12.17 -2.40
CA ASN A 213 -0.72 -11.21 -1.68
C ASN A 213 0.76 -11.31 -2.10
N THR A 214 1.26 -12.52 -2.36
CA THR A 214 2.62 -12.73 -2.89
C THR A 214 2.79 -12.09 -4.27
N ALA A 215 1.79 -12.22 -5.15
CA ALA A 215 1.79 -11.57 -6.45
C ALA A 215 1.84 -10.05 -6.34
N GLN A 216 1.13 -9.45 -5.37
CA GLN A 216 1.21 -8.01 -5.09
C GLN A 216 2.62 -7.60 -4.64
N ILE A 217 3.25 -8.35 -3.73
CA ILE A 217 4.63 -8.07 -3.29
C ILE A 217 5.61 -8.16 -4.46
N PHE A 218 5.54 -9.20 -5.29
CA PHE A 218 6.39 -9.35 -6.47
C PHE A 218 6.17 -8.22 -7.49
N LEU A 219 4.93 -7.79 -7.70
CA LEU A 219 4.64 -6.65 -8.58
C LEU A 219 5.34 -5.36 -8.11
N VAL A 220 5.18 -5.01 -6.83
CA VAL A 220 5.72 -3.78 -6.26
C VAL A 220 7.23 -3.82 -6.22
N THR A 221 7.80 -4.94 -5.78
CA THR A 221 9.25 -5.12 -5.74
C THR A 221 9.87 -5.09 -7.13
N ASP A 222 9.28 -5.75 -8.13
CA ASP A 222 9.78 -5.71 -9.51
C ASP A 222 9.68 -4.29 -10.10
N LEU A 223 8.63 -3.54 -9.79
CA LEU A 223 8.52 -2.12 -10.16
C LEU A 223 9.64 -1.27 -9.53
N LEU A 224 9.92 -1.46 -8.25
CA LEU A 224 11.00 -0.75 -7.54
C LEU A 224 12.38 -1.16 -8.07
N PHE A 225 12.61 -2.44 -8.34
CA PHE A 225 13.85 -2.91 -8.96
C PHE A 225 14.02 -2.38 -10.38
N ALA A 226 12.94 -2.30 -11.16
CA ALA A 226 12.95 -1.70 -12.49
C ALA A 226 13.33 -0.21 -12.43
N HIS A 227 12.82 0.52 -11.44
CA HIS A 227 13.21 1.90 -11.19
C HIS A 227 14.71 2.04 -10.89
N VAL A 228 15.25 1.25 -9.96
CA VAL A 228 16.69 1.25 -9.63
C VAL A 228 17.55 0.87 -10.85
N LYS A 229 17.12 -0.12 -11.63
CA LYS A 229 17.82 -0.53 -12.85
C LYS A 229 17.84 0.60 -13.90
N ARG A 230 16.73 1.30 -14.08
CA ARG A 230 16.65 2.45 -14.98
C ARG A 230 17.59 3.57 -14.53
N GLU A 231 17.61 3.92 -13.23
CA GLU A 231 18.57 4.89 -12.70
C GLU A 231 20.01 4.48 -13.00
N TYR A 232 20.35 3.22 -12.76
CA TYR A 232 21.69 2.70 -13.05
C TYR A 232 22.10 2.88 -14.52
N HIS A 233 21.20 2.57 -15.46
CA HIS A 233 21.43 2.77 -16.89
C HIS A 233 21.51 4.24 -17.31
N LEU A 234 20.85 5.15 -16.59
CA LEU A 234 20.96 6.59 -16.84
C LEU A 234 22.33 7.14 -16.41
N PHE A 235 22.86 6.69 -15.27
CA PHE A 235 24.16 7.15 -14.75
C PHE A 235 25.37 6.52 -15.43
N HIS A 236 25.32 5.22 -15.72
CA HIS A 236 26.47 4.48 -16.26
C HIS A 236 26.41 4.24 -17.78
N GLY A 237 25.36 4.77 -18.43
CA GLY A 237 25.06 4.47 -19.82
C GLY A 237 24.38 3.11 -19.98
N SER A 238 23.58 2.99 -21.02
CA SER A 238 22.93 1.75 -21.39
C SER A 238 23.77 1.03 -22.45
N LYS A 239 23.97 -0.28 -22.29
CA LYS A 239 24.32 -1.18 -23.41
C LYS A 239 23.05 -1.71 -24.10
N MET A 240 21.90 -1.04 -23.93
CA MET A 240 20.68 -1.47 -24.59
C MET A 240 20.78 -1.09 -26.06
N GLU A 241 20.82 -2.08 -26.93
CA GLU A 241 20.71 -1.89 -28.37
C GLU A 241 19.24 -2.06 -28.75
N VAL A 242 18.66 -1.08 -29.43
CA VAL A 242 17.35 -1.21 -30.07
C VAL A 242 17.62 -1.27 -31.56
N ASN A 243 17.29 -2.41 -32.19
CA ASN A 243 17.53 -2.66 -33.62
C ASN A 243 19.00 -2.46 -34.06
N GLY A 244 19.97 -2.89 -33.23
CA GLY A 244 21.40 -2.83 -33.56
C GLY A 244 22.04 -1.43 -33.43
N ILE A 245 21.32 -0.45 -32.87
CA ILE A 245 21.84 0.89 -32.57
C ILE A 245 21.85 1.07 -31.05
N PRO A 246 22.95 1.56 -30.44
CA PRO A 246 23.02 1.81 -29.01
C PRO A 246 21.97 2.86 -28.62
N ALA A 247 20.94 2.43 -27.89
CA ALA A 247 19.88 3.29 -27.40
C ALA A 247 20.39 4.10 -26.20
N ARG A 248 20.62 5.39 -26.42
CA ARG A 248 20.90 6.33 -25.35
C ARG A 248 19.58 6.71 -24.67
N LEU A 249 19.42 6.32 -23.41
CA LEU A 249 18.32 6.79 -22.58
C LEU A 249 18.46 8.31 -22.42
N THR A 250 17.58 9.07 -23.08
CA THR A 250 17.48 10.52 -22.89
C THR A 250 16.35 10.81 -21.92
N LEU A 251 16.58 11.76 -21.01
CA LEU A 251 15.54 12.29 -20.13
C LEU A 251 14.64 13.19 -21.00
N GLN A 252 13.49 12.68 -21.43
CA GLN A 252 12.37 13.51 -21.89
C GLN A 252 11.28 13.51 -20.82
#